data_AF-A0A6B3H9X3-F1
#
_entry.id   AF-A0A6B3H9X3-F1
#
_cell.length_a   1.000
_cell.length_b   1.000
_cell.length_c   1.000
_cell.angle_alpha   90.00
_cell.angle_beta   90.00
_cell.angle_gamma   90.00
#
_symmetry.space_group_name_H-M   'P 1'
#
loop_
_entity.id
_entity.type
_entity.pdbx_description
1 polymer ?
#
loop_
_entity_poly.entity_id
_entity_poly.type
_entity_poly.pdbx_seq_one_letter_code
_entity_poly.pdbx_strand_id
1 'polypeptide(L)'
;VDAEAARLTLEAAGDAYNAARAAGLTGRACVHLGRLGRAESELSAALSALRSQAAGFEAARVLGGLAQLSERRGQPWQARQYYREALSLY
;
A
#
# COMPACT_ATOMS: atom_id res chain seq x y z
N VAL A 1 -6.16 15.26 1.73
CA VAL A 1 -5.22 15.94 2.64
C VAL A 1 -5.16 15.20 3.99
N ASP A 2 -6.08 14.27 4.28
CA ASP A 2 -6.25 13.71 5.63
C ASP A 2 -5.36 12.50 5.95
N ALA A 3 -5.02 11.65 4.98
CA ALA A 3 -4.27 10.41 5.26
C ALA A 3 -2.79 10.64 5.62
N GLU A 4 -2.16 11.68 5.08
CA GLU A 4 -0.75 12.01 5.37
C GLU A 4 -0.61 12.67 6.75
N ALA A 5 -1.51 13.60 7.09
CA ALA A 5 -1.57 14.17 8.43
C ALA A 5 -1.88 13.09 9.48
N ALA A 6 -2.82 12.18 9.19
CA ALA A 6 -3.11 11.04 10.06
C ALA A 6 -1.90 10.12 10.23
N ARG A 7 -1.12 9.86 9.17
CA ARG A 7 0.11 9.06 9.29
C ARG A 7 1.09 9.68 10.29
N LEU A 8 1.33 10.99 10.20
CA LEU A 8 2.28 11.68 11.08
C LEU A 8 1.83 11.65 12.55
N THR A 9 0.54 11.80 12.83
CA THR A 9 0.02 11.71 14.21
C THR A 9 0.13 10.29 14.76
N LEU A 10 -0.11 9.28 13.93
CA LEU A 10 0.01 7.87 14.30
C LEU A 10 1.48 7.46 14.55
N GLU A 11 2.41 7.94 13.71
CA GLU A 11 3.85 7.74 13.93
C GLU A 11 4.33 8.38 15.23
N ALA A 12 3.88 9.61 15.53
CA ALA A 12 4.19 10.28 16.79
C ALA A 12 3.61 9.54 18.01
N ALA A 13 2.49 8.83 17.84
CA ALA A 13 1.87 7.99 18.86
C ALA A 13 2.48 6.58 18.96
N GLY A 14 3.43 6.23 18.09
CA GLY A 14 4.00 4.87 18.02
C GLY A 14 3.06 3.82 17.42
N ASP A 15 1.96 4.22 16.79
CA ASP A 15 0.99 3.33 16.15
C ASP A 15 1.44 2.98 14.72
N ALA A 16 2.48 2.15 14.64
CA ALA A 16 3.08 1.70 13.39
C ALA A 16 2.09 0.94 12.48
N TYR A 17 1.11 0.24 13.06
CA TYR A 17 0.06 -0.46 12.32
C TYR A 17 -0.81 0.51 11.54
N ASN A 18 -1.42 1.49 12.23
CA ASN A 18 -2.32 2.42 11.57
C ASN A 18 -1.57 3.43 10.69
N ALA A 19 -0.32 3.78 11.03
CA ALA A 19 0.53 4.58 10.16
C ALA A 19 0.77 3.87 8.80
N ALA A 20 1.06 2.56 8.82
CA ALA A 20 1.23 1.78 7.61
C ALA A 20 -0.08 1.66 6.80
N ARG A 21 -1.23 1.53 7.46
CA ARG A 21 -2.54 1.56 6.79
C ARG A 21 -2.80 2.91 6.10
N ALA A 22 -2.48 4.01 6.77
CA ALA A 22 -2.61 5.36 6.22
C ALA A 22 -1.69 5.57 5.00
N ALA A 23 -0.45 5.07 5.06
CA ALA A 23 0.46 5.05 3.91
C ALA A 23 -0.10 4.23 2.74
N GLY A 24 -0.64 3.04 2.99
CA GLY A 24 -1.27 2.21 1.96
C GLY A 24 -2.46 2.90 1.27
N LEU A 25 -3.30 3.62 2.01
CA LEU A 25 -4.39 4.42 1.45
C LEU A 25 -3.86 5.59 0.59
N THR A 26 -2.83 6.28 1.08
CA THR A 26 -2.16 7.38 0.36
C THR A 26 -1.56 6.88 -0.96
N GLY A 27 -0.89 5.73 -0.93
CA GLY A 27 -0.32 5.09 -2.10
C GLY A 27 -1.36 4.74 -3.15
N ARG A 28 -2.49 4.12 -2.75
CA ARG A 28 -3.61 3.82 -3.66
C ARG A 28 -4.21 5.09 -4.27
N ALA A 29 -4.40 6.15 -3.48
CA ALA A 29 -4.85 7.44 -4.00
C ALA A 29 -3.87 8.00 -5.04
N CYS A 30 -2.56 7.89 -4.79
CA CYS A 30 -1.53 8.30 -5.74
C CYS A 30 -1.57 7.52 -7.06
N VAL A 31 -1.90 6.22 -7.05
CA VAL A 31 -2.12 5.43 -8.28
C VAL A 31 -3.24 6.06 -9.12
N HIS A 32 -4.40 6.33 -8.51
CA HIS A 32 -5.53 6.92 -9.22
C HIS A 32 -5.22 8.32 -9.77
N LEU A 33 -4.45 9.11 -9.02
CA LEU A 33 -3.99 10.45 -9.43
C LEU A 33 -2.81 10.43 -10.43
N GLY A 34 -2.31 9.27 -10.84
CA GLY A 34 -1.18 9.14 -11.78
C GLY A 34 0.18 9.50 -11.17
N ARG A 35 0.28 9.67 -9.85
CA ARG A 35 1.53 9.97 -9.14
C ARG A 35 2.29 8.67 -8.85
N LEU A 36 2.70 7.97 -9.91
CA LEU A 36 3.12 6.58 -9.85
C LEU A 36 4.38 6.35 -9.01
N GLY A 37 5.35 7.28 -9.03
CA GLY A 37 6.57 7.17 -8.19
C GLY A 37 6.26 7.30 -6.70
N ARG A 38 5.41 8.26 -6.31
CA ARG A 38 4.96 8.38 -4.91
C ARG A 38 4.14 7.16 -4.49
N ALA A 39 3.25 6.68 -5.37
CA ALA A 39 2.46 5.48 -5.10
C ALA A 39 3.34 4.27 -4.77
N GLU A 40 4.40 4.04 -5.55
CA GLU A 40 5.35 2.94 -5.32
C GLU A 40 6.00 3.02 -3.94
N SER A 41 6.51 4.20 -3.57
CA SER A 41 7.16 4.42 -2.28
C SER A 41 6.21 4.15 -1.11
N GLU A 42 5.02 4.73 -1.15
CA GLU A 42 4.01 4.63 -0.08
C GLU A 42 3.50 3.18 0.06
N LEU A 43 3.21 2.52 -1.05
CA LEU A 43 2.70 1.14 -1.06
C LEU A 43 3.78 0.13 -0.62
N SER A 44 5.03 0.30 -1.05
CA SER A 44 6.12 -0.62 -0.70
C SER A 44 6.47 -0.53 0.79
N ALA A 45 6.54 0.71 1.33
CA ALA A 45 6.77 0.94 2.75
C ALA A 45 5.62 0.36 3.60
N ALA A 46 4.37 0.63 3.21
CA ALA A 46 3.19 0.08 3.89
C ALA A 46 3.19 -1.45 3.88
N LEU A 47 3.49 -2.09 2.74
CA LEU A 47 3.51 -3.55 2.63
C LEU A 47 4.55 -4.17 3.57
N SER A 48 5.75 -3.59 3.62
CA SER A 48 6.83 -4.07 4.50
C SER A 48 6.41 -4.01 5.98
N ALA A 49 5.87 -2.87 6.42
CA ALA A 49 5.45 -2.66 7.80
C ALA A 49 4.23 -3.54 8.19
N LEU A 50 3.30 -3.79 7.28
CA LEU A 50 2.14 -4.64 7.55
C LEU A 50 2.54 -6.12 7.61
N ARG A 51 3.49 -6.56 6.78
CA ARG A 51 4.04 -7.93 6.84
C ARG A 51 4.77 -8.20 8.15
N SER A 52 5.58 -7.26 8.63
CA SER A 52 6.28 -7.42 9.91
C SER A 52 5.33 -7.51 11.10
N GLN A 53 4.09 -7.05 10.94
CA GLN A 53 3.04 -7.09 11.95
C GLN A 53 2.04 -8.24 11.73
N ALA A 54 2.31 -9.14 10.77
CA ALA A 54 1.40 -10.22 10.37
C ALA A 54 -0.03 -9.75 10.01
N ALA A 55 -0.16 -8.52 9.54
CA ALA A 55 -1.43 -7.90 9.14
C ALA A 55 -1.83 -8.33 7.72
N GLY A 56 -2.23 -9.59 7.56
CA GLY A 56 -2.48 -10.23 6.26
C GLY A 56 -3.56 -9.53 5.43
N PHE A 57 -4.69 -9.17 6.05
CA PHE A 57 -5.80 -8.50 5.37
C PHE A 57 -5.39 -7.12 4.82
N GLU A 58 -4.68 -6.32 5.62
CA GLU A 58 -4.17 -5.02 5.20
C GLU A 58 -3.08 -5.16 4.13
N ALA A 59 -2.19 -6.12 4.28
CA ALA A 59 -1.16 -6.43 3.29
C ALA A 59 -1.79 -6.81 1.94
N ALA A 60 -2.88 -7.60 1.94
CA ALA A 60 -3.64 -7.94 0.73
C ALA A 60 -4.17 -6.68 0.01
N ARG A 61 -4.68 -5.70 0.76
CA ARG A 61 -5.18 -4.44 0.18
C ARG A 61 -4.05 -3.59 -0.42
N VAL A 62 -2.88 -3.57 0.19
CA VAL A 62 -1.70 -2.86 -0.33
C VAL A 62 -1.16 -3.56 -1.58
N LEU A 63 -1.12 -4.89 -1.61
CA LEU A 63 -0.78 -5.68 -2.79
C LEU A 63 -1.73 -5.41 -3.96
N GLY A 64 -3.03 -5.27 -3.71
CA GLY A 64 -3.98 -4.82 -4.73
C GLY A 64 -3.64 -3.43 -5.28
N GLY A 65 -3.16 -2.51 -4.44
CA GLY A 65 -2.64 -1.20 -4.88
C GLY A 65 -1.39 -1.30 -5.76
N LEU A 66 -0.44 -2.17 -5.41
CA LEU A 66 0.77 -2.43 -6.21
C LEU A 66 0.45 -3.11 -7.54
N ALA A 67 -0.57 -3.96 -7.55
CA ALA A 67 -1.09 -4.56 -8.78
C ALA A 67 -1.65 -3.49 -9.73
N GLN A 68 -2.52 -2.61 -9.22
CA GLN A 68 -3.05 -1.48 -9.99
C GLN A 68 -1.94 -0.54 -10.48
N LEU A 69 -0.93 -0.26 -9.65
CA LEU A 69 0.24 0.51 -10.06
C LEU A 69 0.98 -0.16 -11.24
N SER A 70 1.16 -1.48 -11.18
CA SER A 70 1.80 -2.26 -12.24
C SER A 70 0.99 -2.25 -13.53
N GLU A 71 -0.34 -2.33 -13.46
CA GLU A 71 -1.22 -2.16 -14.62
C GLU A 71 -1.06 -0.79 -15.27
N ARG A 72 -1.02 0.28 -14.46
CA ARG A 72 -0.80 1.66 -14.94
C ARG A 72 0.57 1.87 -15.59
N ARG A 73 1.55 1.01 -15.29
CA ARG A 73 2.88 0.99 -15.91
C ARG A 73 2.99 0.05 -17.12
N GLY A 74 1.90 -0.61 -17.52
CA GLY A 74 1.93 -1.59 -18.62
C GLY A 74 2.67 -2.89 -18.26
N GLN A 75 2.66 -3.27 -16.97
CA GLN A 75 3.35 -4.45 -16.44
C GLN A 75 2.33 -5.53 -15.99
N PRO A 76 1.57 -6.15 -16.91
CA PRO A 76 0.46 -7.04 -16.58
C PRO A 76 0.89 -8.33 -15.85
N TRP A 77 2.09 -8.84 -16.16
CA TRP A 77 2.62 -10.02 -15.48
C TRP A 77 2.91 -9.77 -14.00
N GLN A 78 3.49 -8.62 -13.69
CA GLN A 78 3.77 -8.22 -12.32
C GLN A 78 2.48 -7.91 -11.55
N ALA A 79 1.52 -7.23 -12.19
CA ALA A 79 0.20 -7.02 -11.62
C ALA A 79 -0.46 -8.34 -11.21
N ARG A 80 -0.43 -9.35 -12.10
CA ARG A 80 -0.97 -10.68 -11.81
C ARG A 80 -0.31 -11.35 -10.62
N GLN A 81 1.01 -11.20 -10.44
CA GLN A 81 1.69 -11.76 -9.26
C GLN A 81 1.18 -11.11 -7.98
N TYR A 82 1.09 -9.77 -7.93
CA TYR A 82 0.57 -9.07 -6.77
C TYR A 82 -0.90 -9.41 -6.46
N TYR A 83 -1.75 -9.55 -7.47
CA TYR A 83 -3.13 -9.99 -7.26
C TYR A 83 -3.21 -11.42 -6.71
N ARG A 84 -2.39 -12.35 -7.20
CA ARG A 84 -2.34 -13.73 -6.68
C ARG A 84 -1.87 -13.77 -5.24
N GLU A 85 -0.87 -12.97 -4.91
CA GLU A 85 -0.38 -12.86 -3.54
C GLU A 85 -1.45 -12.26 -2.61
N ALA A 86 -2.14 -11.21 -3.04
CA ALA A 86 -3.25 -10.63 -2.28
C ALA A 86 -4.37 -11.66 -2.01
N LEU A 87 -4.71 -12.48 -3.02
CA LEU A 87 -5.71 -13.54 -2.87
C LEU A 87 -5.30 -14.64 -1.88
N SER A 88 -4.00 -14.90 -1.72
CA SER A 88 -3.52 -15.87 -0.73
C SER A 88 -3.57 -15.38 0.72
N LEU A 89 -3.82 -14.08 0.92
CA LEU A 89 -3.86 -13.42 2.23
C LEU A 89 -5.29 -13.09 2.71
N TYR A 90 -6.29 -13.27 1.85
CA TYR A 90 -7.71 -13.26 2.23
C TYR A 90 -8.15 -14.64 2.70
#